data_AF-A0A2T4MUH0-F1
#
_entry.id   AF-A0A2T4MUH0-F1
#
_cell.length_a   1.000
_cell.length_b   1.000
_cell.length_c   1.000
_cell.angle_alpha   90.00
_cell.angle_beta   90.00
_cell.angle_gamma   90.00
#
_symmetry.space_group_name_H-M   'P 1'
#
loop_
_entity.id
_entity.type
_entity.pdbx_description
1 polymer ?
#
loop_
_entity_poly.entity_id
_entity_poly.type
_entity_poly.pdbx_seq_one_letter_code
_entity_poly.pdbx_strand_id
1 'polypeptide(L)'
;MMSGVGWVFCLETKQSHLLAPPGVAEKIPESTKKLLNLVEITQAGHLPFILELGWPYPLLYISSFGKKTKDLINSLRISHSSSALVCCSDDGINATNRVLHIIDIEVAVELSKRIAELSKADGTLFNNVITSLANGRMTPSDASAALKDNQTVIDLIRLCPVDPHQRLALLRLVRKL
;
A
#
# COMPACT_ATOMS: atom_id res chain seq x y z
N MET A 1 15.48 -15.34 -5.97
CA MET A 1 15.21 -13.93 -5.63
C MET A 1 14.15 -13.90 -4.54
N MET A 2 14.31 -13.10 -3.49
CA MET A 2 13.36 -13.01 -2.35
C MET A 2 12.17 -12.12 -2.71
N SER A 3 11.31 -12.58 -3.62
CA SER A 3 10.13 -11.83 -4.06
C SER A 3 9.12 -11.67 -2.92
N GLY A 4 8.46 -10.52 -2.84
CA GLY A 4 7.41 -10.25 -1.85
C GLY A 4 7.92 -9.95 -0.44
N VAL A 5 9.24 -9.85 -0.23
CA VAL A 5 9.81 -9.47 1.07
C VAL A 5 9.74 -7.96 1.27
N GLY A 6 9.28 -7.55 2.44
CA GLY A 6 9.31 -6.16 2.91
C GLY A 6 10.19 -6.00 4.14
N TRP A 7 10.51 -4.76 4.47
CA TRP A 7 11.19 -4.43 5.71
C TRP A 7 10.65 -3.11 6.25
N VAL A 8 10.39 -3.06 7.55
CA VAL A 8 9.95 -1.85 8.25
C VAL A 8 10.86 -1.60 9.44
N PHE A 9 11.21 -0.34 9.66
CA PHE A 9 12.04 0.10 10.76
C PHE A 9 11.50 1.39 11.37
N CYS A 10 11.34 1.38 12.69
CA CYS A 10 11.02 2.57 13.46
C CYS A 10 12.30 3.24 13.95
N LEU A 11 12.46 4.51 13.59
CA LEU A 11 13.67 5.27 13.95
C LEU A 11 13.69 5.64 15.43
N GLU A 12 12.54 5.74 16.09
CA GLU A 12 12.48 6.07 17.52
C GLU A 12 12.77 4.85 18.40
N THR A 13 12.00 3.77 18.20
CA THR A 13 12.13 2.56 19.02
C THR A 13 13.33 1.70 18.65
N LYS A 14 13.96 1.97 17.49
CA LYS A 14 15.03 1.15 16.88
C LYS A 14 14.62 -0.29 16.61
N GLN A 15 13.31 -0.55 16.56
CA GLN A 15 12.78 -1.86 16.22
C GLN A 15 12.67 -2.01 14.71
N SER A 16 12.92 -3.23 14.23
CA SER A 16 12.81 -3.58 12.81
C SER A 16 12.08 -4.90 12.67
N HIS A 17 11.25 -5.04 11.63
CA HIS A 17 10.65 -6.31 11.23
C HIS A 17 11.01 -6.62 9.78
N LEU A 18 11.43 -7.85 9.54
CA LEU A 18 11.55 -8.41 8.20
C LEU A 18 10.24 -9.13 7.88
N LEU A 19 9.54 -8.67 6.85
CA LEU A 19 8.25 -9.20 6.42
C LEU A 19 8.51 -10.16 5.26
N ALA A 20 8.28 -11.45 5.43
CA ALA A 20 8.62 -12.43 4.40
C ALA A 20 7.48 -13.42 4.15
N PRO A 21 7.14 -13.72 2.89
CA PRO A 21 6.18 -14.78 2.58
C PRO A 21 6.67 -16.14 3.11
N PRO A 22 5.78 -17.09 3.45
CA PRO A 22 6.15 -18.37 4.07
C PRO A 22 7.27 -19.11 3.32
N GLY A 23 7.15 -19.24 2.00
CA GLY A 23 8.17 -19.91 1.17
C GLY A 23 9.53 -19.18 1.07
N VAL A 24 9.63 -17.92 1.51
CA VAL A 24 10.91 -17.22 1.70
C VAL A 24 11.39 -17.37 3.14
N ALA A 25 10.50 -17.24 4.13
CA ALA A 25 10.78 -17.41 5.55
C ALA A 25 11.41 -18.79 5.86
N GLU A 26 10.88 -19.86 5.26
CA GLU A 26 11.42 -21.22 5.36
C GLU A 26 12.88 -21.34 4.90
N LYS A 27 13.30 -20.52 3.93
CA LYS A 27 14.65 -20.54 3.34
C LYS A 27 15.66 -19.73 4.15
N ILE A 28 15.21 -18.95 5.12
CA ILE A 28 16.10 -18.16 5.99
C ILE A 28 16.74 -19.12 7.01
N PRO A 29 18.07 -19.14 7.15
CA PRO A 29 18.72 -19.98 8.15
C PRO A 29 18.25 -19.68 9.57
N GLU A 30 18.07 -20.71 10.40
CA GLU A 30 17.64 -20.55 11.81
C GLU A 30 18.56 -19.65 12.63
N SER A 31 19.87 -19.69 12.36
CA SER A 31 20.84 -18.77 12.96
C SER A 31 20.52 -17.30 12.65
N THR A 32 20.05 -17.01 11.44
CA THR A 32 19.64 -15.67 11.00
C THR A 32 18.28 -15.29 11.56
N LYS A 33 17.32 -16.22 11.63
CA LYS A 33 15.99 -15.98 12.24
C LYS A 33 16.10 -15.54 13.69
N LYS A 34 17.07 -16.08 14.45
CA LYS A 34 17.32 -15.68 15.85
C LYS A 34 17.81 -14.24 16.01
N LEU A 35 18.33 -13.63 14.95
CA LEU A 35 18.90 -12.28 14.96
C LEU A 35 17.94 -11.23 14.40
N LEU A 36 16.81 -11.65 13.82
CA LEU A 36 15.87 -10.79 13.13
C LEU A 36 14.47 -10.99 13.70
N ASN A 37 13.69 -9.92 13.80
CA ASN A 37 12.25 -10.07 14.02
C ASN A 37 11.58 -10.43 12.69
N LEU A 38 11.63 -11.70 12.32
CA LEU A 38 10.99 -12.24 11.13
C LEU A 38 9.48 -12.38 11.37
N VAL A 39 8.69 -11.86 10.45
CA VAL A 39 7.23 -11.99 10.43
C VAL A 39 6.84 -12.70 9.15
N GLU A 40 6.21 -13.86 9.27
CA GLU A 40 5.74 -14.64 8.14
C GLU A 40 4.43 -14.05 7.61
N ILE A 41 4.52 -13.29 6.52
CA ILE A 41 3.40 -12.53 5.97
C ILE A 41 3.58 -12.32 4.46
N THR A 42 2.49 -12.36 3.71
CA THR A 42 2.52 -12.03 2.28
C THR A 42 2.60 -10.51 2.08
N GLN A 43 2.97 -10.07 0.87
CA GLN A 43 3.02 -8.64 0.55
C GLN A 43 1.68 -7.91 0.81
N ALA A 44 0.58 -8.64 0.68
CA ALA A 44 -0.78 -8.21 0.99
C ALA A 44 -0.95 -7.81 2.46
N GLY A 45 -0.31 -8.52 3.38
CA GLY A 45 -0.44 -8.27 4.81
C GLY A 45 0.50 -7.18 5.34
N HIS A 46 1.43 -6.67 4.54
CA HIS A 46 2.44 -5.71 5.03
C HIS A 46 1.82 -4.46 5.66
N LEU A 47 0.90 -3.81 4.96
CA LEU A 47 0.31 -2.55 5.43
C LEU A 47 -0.62 -2.75 6.63
N PRO A 48 -1.54 -3.74 6.64
CA PRO A 48 -2.28 -4.08 7.85
C PRO A 48 -1.37 -4.31 9.06
N PHE A 49 -0.30 -5.10 8.89
CA PHE A 49 0.64 -5.38 9.97
C PHE A 49 1.37 -4.12 10.46
N ILE A 50 1.85 -3.26 9.57
CA ILE A 50 2.52 -2.00 9.93
C ILE A 50 1.57 -1.08 10.70
N LEU A 51 0.29 -1.03 10.31
CA LEU A 51 -0.73 -0.26 11.02
C LEU A 51 -0.98 -0.84 12.42
N GLU A 52 -1.10 -2.17 12.54
CA GLU A 52 -1.32 -2.88 13.80
C GLU A 52 -0.17 -2.74 14.80
N LEU A 53 1.07 -2.57 14.34
CA LEU A 53 2.22 -2.33 15.22
C LEU A 53 2.04 -1.07 16.10
N GLY A 54 1.23 -0.09 15.65
CA GLY A 54 0.99 1.15 16.40
C GLY A 54 2.28 1.94 16.69
N TRP A 55 3.33 1.73 15.90
CA TRP A 55 4.63 2.35 16.12
C TRP A 55 4.60 3.86 15.90
N PRO A 56 5.41 4.62 16.65
CA PRO A 56 5.57 6.03 16.39
C PRO A 56 6.37 6.25 15.09
N TYR A 57 6.11 7.39 14.46
CA TYR A 57 6.88 7.89 13.34
C TYR A 57 8.08 8.70 13.87
N PRO A 58 9.26 8.70 13.22
CA PRO A 58 9.46 8.31 11.82
C PRO A 58 9.67 6.81 11.53
N LEU A 59 9.15 6.36 10.39
CA LEU A 59 9.29 4.99 9.87
C LEU A 59 10.00 4.95 8.51
N LEU A 60 10.87 3.97 8.31
CA LEU A 60 11.36 3.59 6.98
C LEU A 60 10.72 2.27 6.58
N TYR A 61 9.91 2.31 5.51
CA TYR A 61 9.28 1.13 4.94
C TYR A 61 9.81 0.86 3.53
N ILE A 62 10.27 -0.38 3.31
CA ILE A 62 10.74 -0.89 2.03
C ILE A 62 9.82 -2.04 1.62
N SER A 63 9.09 -1.87 0.51
CA SER A 63 8.09 -2.81 0.03
C SER A 63 8.66 -3.94 -0.84
N SER A 64 9.87 -3.75 -1.41
CA SER A 64 10.60 -4.76 -2.20
C SER A 64 12.03 -4.98 -1.70
N PHE A 65 12.14 -5.37 -0.44
CA PHE A 65 13.42 -5.61 0.22
C PHE A 65 14.16 -6.82 -0.39
N GLY A 66 15.49 -6.77 -0.40
CA GLY A 66 16.34 -7.82 -0.96
C GLY A 66 16.77 -7.60 -2.42
N LYS A 67 16.27 -6.55 -3.08
CA LYS A 67 16.84 -6.05 -4.33
C LYS A 67 17.89 -4.98 -4.02
N LYS A 68 19.05 -5.04 -4.67
CA LYS A 68 20.15 -4.06 -4.46
C LYS A 68 20.32 -3.17 -5.68
N THR A 69 19.22 -2.59 -6.17
CA THR A 69 19.27 -1.66 -7.29
C THR A 69 19.67 -0.26 -6.81
N LYS A 70 20.38 0.50 -7.66
CA LYS A 70 20.68 1.91 -7.42
C LYS A 70 19.40 2.71 -7.14
N ASP A 71 18.31 2.35 -7.80
CA ASP A 71 17.02 3.00 -7.68
C ASP A 71 16.39 2.79 -6.30
N LEU A 72 16.48 1.59 -5.73
CA LEU A 72 16.01 1.35 -4.36
C LEU A 72 16.75 2.24 -3.36
N ILE A 73 18.08 2.28 -3.43
CA ILE A 73 18.91 3.10 -2.51
C ILE A 73 18.53 4.59 -2.64
N ASN A 74 18.39 5.08 -3.87
CA ASN A 74 18.01 6.47 -4.11
C ASN A 74 16.58 6.80 -3.71
N SER A 75 15.71 5.78 -3.64
CA SER A 75 14.30 5.91 -3.24
C SER A 75 14.07 5.88 -1.73
N LEU A 76 15.07 5.51 -0.92
CA LEU A 76 14.90 5.41 0.53
C LEU A 76 14.44 6.76 1.11
N ARG A 77 13.26 6.76 1.72
CA ARG A 77 12.67 7.95 2.35
C ARG A 77 12.06 7.57 3.68
N ILE A 78 12.17 8.49 4.62
CA ILE A 78 11.56 8.38 5.92
C ILE A 78 10.14 8.93 5.83
N SER A 79 9.20 8.19 6.38
CA SER A 79 7.82 8.59 6.57
C SER A 79 7.69 9.24 7.94
N HIS A 80 6.95 10.35 8.03
CA HIS A 80 6.79 11.11 9.27
C HIS A 80 5.36 11.06 9.84
N SER A 81 4.42 10.42 9.14
CA SER A 81 3.04 10.23 9.60
C SER A 81 2.39 9.01 8.92
N SER A 82 1.31 8.49 9.51
CA SER A 82 0.49 7.43 8.93
C SER A 82 -0.22 7.85 7.64
N SER A 83 -0.61 9.13 7.55
CA SER A 83 -1.24 9.73 6.37
C SER A 83 -0.29 9.92 5.17
N ALA A 84 1.01 9.71 5.35
CA ALA A 84 2.01 9.90 4.32
C ALA A 84 3.14 8.86 4.40
N LEU A 85 2.76 7.58 4.51
CA LEU A 85 3.70 6.46 4.45
C LEU A 85 4.31 6.35 3.04
N VAL A 86 5.64 6.37 2.95
CA VAL A 86 6.37 6.17 1.71
C VAL A 86 6.70 4.69 1.53
N CYS A 87 6.13 4.08 0.50
CA CYS A 87 6.39 2.70 0.08
C CYS A 87 7.62 2.66 -0.83
N CYS A 88 8.82 2.58 -0.24
CA CYS A 88 10.07 2.53 -1.01
C CYS A 88 10.19 1.21 -1.79
N SER A 89 10.40 1.27 -3.10
CA SER A 89 10.56 0.09 -3.97
C SER A 89 11.73 0.29 -4.95
N ASP A 90 12.06 -0.77 -5.69
CA ASP A 90 13.08 -0.75 -6.73
C ASP A 90 12.64 -0.05 -8.03
N ASP A 91 11.41 0.43 -8.11
CA ASP A 91 10.91 1.22 -9.25
C ASP A 91 11.46 2.66 -9.27
N GLY A 92 12.15 3.05 -8.20
CA GLY A 92 12.74 4.38 -8.03
C GLY A 92 11.71 5.46 -7.70
N ILE A 93 12.05 6.38 -6.81
CA ILE A 93 11.22 7.54 -6.47
C ILE A 93 11.89 8.81 -6.98
N ASN A 94 11.23 9.51 -7.89
CA ASN A 94 11.64 10.78 -8.47
C ASN A 94 10.53 11.84 -8.31
N ALA A 95 10.79 13.07 -8.75
CA ALA A 95 9.86 14.18 -8.58
C ALA A 95 8.49 13.94 -9.26
N THR A 96 8.44 13.14 -10.34
CA THR A 96 7.23 12.94 -11.14
C THR A 96 6.39 11.75 -10.68
N ASN A 97 6.99 10.73 -10.07
CA ASN A 97 6.27 9.52 -9.64
C ASN A 97 6.08 9.43 -8.11
N ARG A 98 6.73 10.31 -7.32
CA ARG A 98 6.68 10.28 -5.84
C ARG A 98 5.27 10.13 -5.28
N VAL A 99 4.31 10.81 -5.89
CA VAL A 99 2.91 10.79 -5.47
C VAL A 99 2.29 9.39 -5.48
N LEU A 100 2.79 8.48 -6.33
CA LEU A 100 2.33 7.09 -6.46
C LEU A 100 2.85 6.18 -5.34
N HIS A 101 3.89 6.61 -4.63
CA HIS A 101 4.55 5.85 -3.57
C HIS A 101 4.17 6.33 -2.16
N ILE A 102 3.39 7.40 -2.05
CA ILE A 102 2.91 7.95 -0.78
C ILE A 102 1.47 7.51 -0.60
N ILE A 103 1.19 6.89 0.55
CA ILE A 103 -0.15 6.43 0.90
C ILE A 103 -0.53 6.89 2.30
N ASP A 104 -1.81 7.08 2.50
CA ASP A 104 -2.40 7.04 3.83
C ASP A 104 -2.67 5.56 4.18
N ILE A 105 -1.97 5.04 5.17
CA ILE A 105 -2.02 3.61 5.52
C ILE A 105 -3.38 3.22 6.12
N GLU A 106 -4.02 4.11 6.88
CA GLU A 106 -5.33 3.86 7.50
C GLU A 106 -6.40 3.77 6.42
N VAL A 107 -6.39 4.74 5.50
CA VAL A 107 -7.27 4.74 4.32
C VAL A 107 -7.05 3.52 3.44
N ALA A 108 -5.79 3.13 3.19
CA ALA A 108 -5.49 1.96 2.37
C ALA A 108 -6.01 0.65 2.97
N VAL A 109 -5.77 0.44 4.26
CA VAL A 109 -6.23 -0.77 4.97
C VAL A 109 -7.76 -0.79 5.07
N GLU A 110 -8.39 0.35 5.36
CA GLU A 110 -9.86 0.46 5.44
C GLU A 110 -10.52 0.20 4.07
N LEU A 111 -10.00 0.80 3.00
CA LEU A 111 -10.49 0.56 1.64
C LEU A 111 -10.36 -0.91 1.25
N SER A 112 -9.27 -1.57 1.64
CA SER A 112 -9.08 -2.99 1.37
C SER A 112 -10.17 -3.86 1.98
N LYS A 113 -10.48 -3.62 3.25
CA LYS A 113 -11.54 -4.34 3.97
C LYS A 113 -12.89 -4.12 3.30
N ARG A 114 -13.25 -2.85 3.05
CA ARG A 114 -14.54 -2.53 2.43
C ARG A 114 -14.70 -3.05 1.01
N ILE A 115 -13.63 -3.05 0.21
CA ILE A 115 -13.65 -3.59 -1.16
C ILE A 115 -13.85 -5.11 -1.14
N ALA A 116 -13.25 -5.82 -0.18
CA ALA A 116 -13.42 -7.26 -0.03
C ALA A 116 -14.86 -7.67 0.33
N GLU A 117 -15.60 -6.77 0.98
CA GLU A 117 -17.01 -6.96 1.38
C GLU A 117 -18.02 -6.59 0.27
N LEU A 118 -17.58 -5.96 -0.82
CA LEU A 118 -18.47 -5.55 -1.91
C LEU A 118 -19.04 -6.74 -2.69
N SER A 119 -20.28 -6.57 -3.16
CA SER A 119 -20.81 -7.45 -4.20
C SER A 119 -19.96 -7.33 -5.47
N LYS A 120 -19.95 -8.38 -6.31
CA LYS A 120 -19.24 -8.35 -7.60
C LYS A 120 -19.69 -7.18 -8.49
N ALA A 121 -20.98 -6.83 -8.43
CA ALA A 121 -21.54 -5.71 -9.18
C ALA A 121 -20.99 -4.37 -8.67
N ASP A 122 -21.01 -4.16 -7.35
CA ASP A 122 -20.52 -2.93 -6.72
C ASP A 122 -19.02 -2.76 -6.88
N GLY A 123 -18.26 -3.85 -6.71
CA GLY A 123 -16.82 -3.85 -6.97
C GLY A 123 -16.49 -3.49 -8.42
N THR A 124 -17.28 -3.97 -9.38
CA THR A 124 -17.11 -3.61 -10.80
C THR A 124 -17.45 -2.14 -11.04
N LEU A 125 -18.55 -1.65 -10.47
CA LEU A 125 -18.97 -0.25 -10.57
C LEU A 125 -17.90 0.69 -9.98
N PHE A 126 -17.46 0.43 -8.75
CA PHE A 126 -16.39 1.16 -8.07
C PHE A 126 -15.13 1.25 -8.93
N ASN A 127 -14.64 0.11 -9.41
CA ASN A 127 -13.44 0.03 -10.23
C ASN A 127 -13.58 0.83 -11.53
N ASN A 128 -14.71 0.71 -12.21
CA ASN A 128 -14.97 1.41 -13.46
C ASN A 128 -15.06 2.92 -13.26
N VAL A 129 -15.74 3.39 -12.21
CA VAL A 129 -15.88 4.82 -11.92
C VAL A 129 -14.53 5.43 -11.57
N ILE A 130 -13.79 4.84 -10.62
CA ILE A 130 -12.47 5.36 -10.23
C ILE A 130 -11.51 5.40 -11.43
N THR A 131 -11.45 4.32 -12.21
CA THR A 131 -10.55 4.23 -13.36
C THR A 131 -10.97 5.19 -14.48
N SER A 132 -12.26 5.36 -14.73
CA SER A 132 -12.75 6.23 -15.81
C SER A 132 -12.61 7.70 -15.46
N LEU A 133 -12.87 8.09 -14.20
CA LEU A 133 -12.62 9.44 -13.71
C LEU A 133 -11.13 9.78 -13.77
N ALA A 134 -10.26 8.89 -13.29
CA ALA A 134 -8.81 9.14 -13.28
C ALA A 134 -8.20 9.25 -14.69
N ASN A 135 -8.80 8.58 -15.69
CA ASN A 135 -8.35 8.64 -17.07
C ASN A 135 -9.11 9.66 -17.95
N GLY A 136 -10.00 10.47 -17.36
CA GLY A 136 -10.80 11.46 -18.10
C GLY A 136 -11.82 10.87 -19.10
N ARG A 137 -12.19 9.59 -18.95
CA ARG A 137 -13.19 8.89 -19.80
C ARG A 137 -14.63 9.09 -19.33
N MET A 138 -14.81 9.61 -18.12
CA MET A 138 -16.09 9.85 -17.47
C MET A 138 -16.02 11.20 -16.78
N THR A 139 -17.06 12.03 -16.93
CA THR A 139 -17.13 13.32 -16.21
C THR A 139 -17.62 13.11 -14.77
N PRO A 140 -17.39 14.07 -13.86
CA PRO A 140 -17.99 14.01 -12.52
C PRO A 140 -19.52 13.89 -12.54
N SER A 141 -20.19 14.55 -13.50
CA SER A 141 -21.64 14.47 -13.66
C SER A 141 -22.10 13.06 -14.04
N ASP A 142 -21.40 12.41 -14.97
CA ASP A 142 -21.70 11.03 -15.40
C ASP A 142 -21.48 10.05 -14.25
N ALA A 143 -20.40 10.24 -13.47
CA ALA A 143 -20.14 9.43 -12.29
C ALA A 143 -21.24 9.60 -11.23
N SER A 144 -21.68 10.83 -10.96
CA SER A 144 -22.79 11.09 -10.04
C SER A 144 -24.09 10.43 -10.51
N ALA A 145 -24.39 10.45 -11.81
CA ALA A 145 -25.56 9.77 -12.36
C ALA A 145 -25.46 8.24 -12.22
N ALA A 146 -24.29 7.65 -12.48
CA ALA A 146 -24.05 6.22 -12.36
C ALA A 146 -24.12 5.69 -10.92
N LEU A 147 -23.86 6.56 -9.94
CA LEU A 147 -23.81 6.23 -8.51
C LEU A 147 -25.09 6.59 -7.75
N LYS A 148 -26.08 7.22 -8.39
CA LYS A 148 -27.17 7.96 -7.75
C LYS A 148 -27.85 7.25 -6.58
N ASP A 149 -28.01 5.92 -6.66
CA ASP A 149 -28.69 5.11 -5.65
C ASP A 149 -27.76 4.10 -4.95
N ASN A 150 -26.44 4.21 -5.14
CA ASN A 150 -25.44 3.28 -4.58
C ASN A 150 -24.56 3.96 -3.52
N GLN A 151 -25.15 4.15 -2.34
CA GLN A 151 -24.49 4.84 -1.22
C GLN A 151 -23.19 4.13 -0.78
N THR A 152 -23.17 2.80 -0.82
CA THR A 152 -21.99 1.99 -0.49
C THR A 152 -20.79 2.38 -1.36
N VAL A 153 -20.95 2.42 -2.68
CA VAL A 153 -19.86 2.79 -3.60
C VAL A 153 -19.49 4.27 -3.46
N ILE A 154 -20.47 5.16 -3.23
CA ILE A 154 -20.22 6.59 -2.96
C ILE A 154 -19.29 6.75 -1.76
N ASP A 155 -19.57 6.07 -0.65
CA ASP A 155 -18.78 6.20 0.58
C ASP A 155 -17.37 5.63 0.41
N LEU A 156 -17.18 4.56 -0.36
CA LEU A 156 -15.84 4.10 -0.73
C LEU A 156 -15.07 5.13 -1.57
N ILE A 157 -15.72 5.76 -2.55
CA ILE A 157 -15.07 6.77 -3.40
C ILE A 157 -14.65 7.98 -2.57
N ARG A 158 -15.43 8.35 -1.55
CA ARG A 158 -15.09 9.44 -0.63
C ARG A 158 -13.86 9.17 0.24
N LEU A 159 -13.56 7.90 0.52
CA LEU A 159 -12.32 7.51 1.21
C LEU A 159 -11.09 7.63 0.31
N CYS A 160 -11.26 7.61 -1.02
CA CYS A 160 -10.13 7.68 -1.94
C CYS A 160 -9.49 9.09 -1.97
N PRO A 161 -8.16 9.20 -2.17
CA PRO A 161 -7.47 10.48 -2.30
C PRO A 161 -8.07 11.36 -3.39
N VAL A 162 -7.92 12.68 -3.30
CA VAL A 162 -8.45 13.61 -4.32
C VAL A 162 -7.70 13.48 -5.65
N ASP A 163 -6.38 13.23 -5.59
CA ASP A 163 -5.53 13.14 -6.77
C ASP A 163 -5.81 11.86 -7.58
N PRO A 164 -6.05 11.96 -8.90
CA PRO A 164 -6.42 10.82 -9.74
C PRO A 164 -5.30 9.77 -9.86
N HIS A 165 -4.03 10.18 -9.83
CA HIS A 165 -2.90 9.26 -9.91
C HIS A 165 -2.72 8.50 -8.59
N GLN A 166 -2.92 9.15 -7.45
CA GLN A 166 -2.98 8.49 -6.15
C GLN A 166 -4.12 7.49 -6.06
N ARG A 167 -5.32 7.83 -6.58
CA ARG A 167 -6.43 6.87 -6.65
C ARG A 167 -6.04 5.59 -7.39
N LEU A 168 -5.39 5.71 -8.54
CA LEU A 168 -4.96 4.55 -9.32
C LEU A 168 -3.85 3.76 -8.61
N ALA A 169 -2.89 4.44 -7.99
CA ALA A 169 -1.84 3.78 -7.20
C ALA A 169 -2.43 3.00 -6.03
N LEU A 170 -3.34 3.63 -5.28
CA LEU A 170 -4.04 3.03 -4.16
C LEU A 170 -4.89 1.84 -4.61
N LEU A 171 -5.64 1.95 -5.72
CA LEU A 171 -6.42 0.84 -6.26
C LEU A 171 -5.55 -0.37 -6.62
N ARG A 172 -4.35 -0.14 -7.20
CA ARG A 172 -3.39 -1.20 -7.53
C ARG A 172 -2.80 -1.86 -6.28
N LEU A 173 -2.59 -1.08 -5.23
CA LEU A 173 -2.09 -1.54 -3.95
C LEU A 173 -3.15 -2.36 -3.23
N VAL A 174 -4.34 -1.80 -3.06
CA VAL A 174 -5.44 -2.40 -2.31
C VAL A 174 -5.93 -3.71 -2.92
N ARG A 175 -5.90 -3.86 -4.25
CA ARG A 175 -6.21 -5.15 -4.90
C ARG A 175 -5.21 -6.27 -4.59
N LYS A 176 -4.02 -5.91 -4.08
CA LYS A 176 -3.00 -6.87 -3.69
C LYS A 176 -3.01 -7.14 -2.19
N LEU A 177 -3.69 -6.31 -1.39
CA LEU A 177 -3.95 -6.51 0.04
C LEU A 177 -5.08 -7.54 0.22
#